data_AF-A0A7R9EJQ4-F1
#
_entry.id   AF-A0A7R9EJQ4-F1
#
_cell.length_a   1.000
_cell.length_b   1.000
_cell.length_c   1.000
_cell.angle_alpha   90.00
_cell.angle_beta   90.00
_cell.angle_gamma   90.00
#
_symmetry.space_group_name_H-M   'P 1'
#
loop_
_entity.id
_entity.type
_entity.pdbx_description
1 polymer ?
#
loop_
_entity_poly.entity_id
_entity_poly.type
_entity_poly.pdbx_seq_one_letter_code
_entity_poly.pdbx_strand_id
1 'polypeptide(L)'
;GEAVLSWQTPEGEMVAYRSFHPFFPLLTCHGAFQVQLWAVWAIQHVCTKNVKRYCPMLLKEQGNILLEKLYTDQEVDSNVRTICGGILRVLSAERVDLTL
;
A
#
# COMPACT_ATOMS: atom_id res chain seq x y z
N GLY A 1 -17.11 1.66 0.43
CA GLY A 1 -15.84 1.68 -0.33
C GLY A 1 -15.84 2.76 -1.38
N GLU A 2 -16.97 3.04 -2.03
CA GLU A 2 -17.09 3.98 -3.15
C GLU A 2 -16.39 5.33 -2.93
N ALA A 3 -16.56 5.93 -1.74
CA ALA A 3 -15.88 7.19 -1.41
C ALA A 3 -14.36 7.10 -1.59
N VAL A 4 -13.70 6.05 -1.06
CA VAL A 4 -12.25 5.85 -1.17
C VAL A 4 -11.82 5.66 -2.63
N LEU A 5 -12.62 4.94 -3.42
CA LEU A 5 -12.35 4.73 -4.84
C LEU A 5 -12.47 6.02 -5.67
N SER A 6 -13.25 7.00 -5.20
CA SER A 6 -13.45 8.29 -5.87
C SER A 6 -12.42 9.36 -5.49
N TRP A 7 -11.50 9.09 -4.55
CA TRP A 7 -10.55 10.08 -4.08
C TRP A 7 -9.50 10.42 -5.15
N GLN A 8 -9.39 11.71 -5.48
CA GLN A 8 -8.30 12.22 -6.29
C GLN A 8 -7.02 12.35 -5.46
N THR A 9 -5.88 12.13 -6.10
CA THR A 9 -4.57 12.29 -5.49
C THR A 9 -4.29 13.77 -5.22
N PRO A 10 -4.10 14.21 -3.96
CA PRO A 10 -3.77 15.60 -3.67
C PRO A 10 -2.41 16.01 -4.28
N GLU A 11 -2.28 17.30 -4.62
CA GLU A 11 -1.08 17.85 -5.24
C GLU A 11 0.10 17.97 -4.27
N GLY A 12 -0.14 18.30 -2.99
CA GLY A 12 0.89 18.47 -1.95
C GLY A 12 1.06 17.26 -1.02
N GLU A 13 2.19 17.22 -0.28
CA GLU A 13 2.42 16.23 0.78
C GLU A 13 1.53 16.57 1.99
N MET A 14 0.42 15.86 2.14
CA MET A 14 -0.52 16.09 3.26
C MET A 14 -0.13 15.35 4.53
N VAL A 15 0.73 14.32 4.43
CA VAL A 15 1.13 13.44 5.53
C VAL A 15 2.54 12.92 5.30
N ALA A 16 3.35 12.90 6.37
CA ALA A 16 4.67 12.27 6.37
C ALA A 16 4.69 11.07 7.32
N TYR A 17 4.69 9.85 6.79
CA TYR A 17 4.80 8.66 7.63
C TYR A 17 6.22 8.48 8.18
N ARG A 18 6.27 8.03 9.44
CA ARG A 18 7.50 7.60 10.11
C ARG A 18 7.58 6.08 10.23
N SER A 19 6.45 5.38 10.04
CA SER A 19 6.33 3.93 10.07
C SER A 19 5.01 3.51 9.42
N PHE A 20 4.97 2.31 8.84
CA PHE A 20 3.78 1.64 8.34
C PHE A 20 3.15 0.67 9.34
N HIS A 21 3.80 0.37 10.47
CA HIS A 21 3.24 -0.51 11.50
C HIS A 21 1.78 -0.20 11.90
N PRO A 22 1.33 1.08 12.00
CA PRO A 22 -0.08 1.37 12.31
C PRO A 22 -1.07 0.87 11.25
N PHE A 23 -0.64 0.67 10.00
CA PHE A 23 -1.49 0.16 8.92
C PHE A 23 -1.60 -1.36 8.93
N PHE A 24 -0.62 -2.09 9.48
CA PHE A 24 -0.61 -3.56 9.38
C PHE A 24 -1.83 -4.23 10.01
N PRO A 25 -2.31 -3.83 11.21
CA PRO A 25 -3.56 -4.36 11.75
C PRO A 25 -4.78 -4.09 10.86
N LEU A 26 -4.77 -2.98 10.12
CA LEU A 26 -5.84 -2.60 9.19
C LEU A 26 -5.84 -3.48 7.94
N LEU A 27 -4.65 -3.88 7.46
CA LEU A 27 -4.49 -4.82 6.35
C LEU A 27 -4.99 -6.22 6.71
N THR A 28 -4.85 -6.65 7.96
CA THR A 28 -5.28 -7.98 8.44
C THR A 28 -6.67 -7.97 9.07
N CYS A 29 -7.46 -6.91 8.91
CA CYS A 29 -8.83 -6.84 9.41
C CYS A 29 -9.79 -7.60 8.49
N HIS A 30 -9.78 -8.93 8.61
CA HIS A 30 -10.65 -9.82 7.84
C HIS A 30 -12.13 -9.54 8.19
N GLY A 31 -12.97 -9.34 7.17
CA GLY A 31 -14.39 -9.01 7.31
C GLY A 31 -14.73 -7.51 7.18
N ALA A 32 -13.74 -6.62 7.11
CA ALA A 32 -13.95 -5.18 6.90
C ALA A 32 -13.10 -4.67 5.73
N PHE A 33 -13.44 -5.09 4.50
CA PHE A 33 -12.65 -4.76 3.31
C PHE A 33 -12.49 -3.25 3.07
N GLN A 34 -13.44 -2.43 3.55
CA GLN A 34 -13.37 -0.98 3.43
C GLN A 34 -12.21 -0.40 4.24
N VAL A 35 -11.86 -1.01 5.37
CA VAL A 35 -10.70 -0.64 6.21
C VAL A 35 -9.40 -1.02 5.50
N GLN A 36 -9.35 -2.22 4.93
CA GLN A 36 -8.21 -2.66 4.11
C GLN A 36 -8.03 -1.73 2.91
N LEU A 37 -9.12 -1.39 2.21
CA LEU A 37 -9.13 -0.49 1.06
C LEU A 37 -8.58 0.89 1.40
N TRP A 38 -9.01 1.47 2.52
CA TRP A 38 -8.46 2.72 3.02
C TRP A 38 -6.96 2.63 3.30
N ALA A 39 -6.53 1.56 3.96
CA ALA A 39 -5.11 1.36 4.31
C ALA A 39 -4.24 1.22 3.06
N VAL A 40 -4.62 0.38 2.09
CA VAL A 40 -3.84 0.20 0.86
C VAL A 40 -3.84 1.46 -0.01
N TRP A 41 -4.92 2.23 -0.03
CA TRP A 41 -4.96 3.51 -0.74
C TRP A 41 -3.96 4.52 -0.14
N ALA A 42 -3.93 4.64 1.19
CA ALA A 42 -2.98 5.50 1.89
C ALA A 42 -1.51 5.09 1.64
N ILE A 43 -1.22 3.79 1.68
CA ILE A 43 0.11 3.25 1.36
C ILE A 43 0.48 3.54 -0.10
N GLN A 44 -0.42 3.29 -1.05
CA GLN A 44 -0.18 3.57 -2.47
C GLN A 44 0.13 5.05 -2.71
N HIS A 45 -0.63 5.95 -2.07
CA HIS A 45 -0.45 7.39 -2.23
C HIS A 45 0.99 7.81 -1.89
N VAL A 46 1.50 7.43 -0.72
CA VAL A 46 2.84 7.83 -0.30
C VAL A 46 3.95 7.12 -1.08
N CYS A 47 3.78 5.83 -1.38
CA CYS A 47 4.77 5.05 -2.14
C CYS A 47 4.92 5.53 -3.59
N THR A 48 3.86 6.05 -4.21
CA THR A 48 3.93 6.61 -5.57
C THR A 48 4.44 8.05 -5.59
N LYS A 49 4.18 8.84 -4.55
CA LYS A 49 4.63 10.24 -4.45
C LYS A 49 6.11 10.40 -4.07
N ASN A 50 6.62 9.56 -3.17
CA ASN A 50 8.03 9.62 -2.74
C ASN A 50 8.59 8.21 -2.54
N VAL A 51 8.85 7.56 -3.67
CA VAL A 51 9.35 6.17 -3.77
C VAL A 51 10.59 5.98 -2.89
N LYS A 52 11.61 6.82 -3.05
CA LYS A 52 12.89 6.74 -2.34
C LYS A 52 12.77 6.75 -0.81
N ARG A 53 11.75 7.42 -0.26
CA ARG A 53 11.52 7.46 1.18
C ARG A 53 10.67 6.28 1.65
N TYR A 54 9.54 6.06 1.02
CA TYR A 54 8.50 5.19 1.57
C TYR A 54 8.66 3.73 1.14
N CYS A 55 9.16 3.44 -0.05
CA CYS A 55 9.36 2.07 -0.50
C CYS A 55 10.41 1.33 0.37
N PRO A 56 11.61 1.89 0.64
CA PRO A 56 12.56 1.24 1.55
C PRO A 56 12.01 1.03 2.97
N MET A 57 11.23 1.99 3.48
CA MET A 57 10.58 1.87 4.79
C MET A 57 9.57 0.71 4.81
N LEU A 58 8.71 0.63 3.79
CA LEU A 58 7.71 -0.43 3.68
C LEU A 58 8.37 -1.82 3.56
N LEU A 59 9.47 -1.92 2.81
CA LEU A 59 10.25 -3.16 2.68
C LEU A 59 10.92 -3.55 3.99
N LYS A 60 11.58 -2.61 4.67
CA LYS A 60 12.26 -2.85 5.95
C LYS A 60 11.30 -3.35 7.03
N GLU A 61 10.07 -2.83 7.02
CA GLU A 61 9.01 -3.23 7.95
C GLU A 61 8.21 -4.47 7.49
N GLN A 62 8.66 -5.15 6.43
CA GLN A 62 8.05 -6.37 5.88
C GLN A 62 6.61 -6.19 5.38
N GLY A 63 6.21 -4.96 5.07
CA GLY A 63 4.87 -4.66 4.56
C GLY A 63 4.60 -5.29 3.19
N ASN A 64 5.63 -5.53 2.36
CA ASN A 64 5.47 -6.23 1.09
C ASN A 64 4.92 -7.66 1.27
N ILE A 65 5.30 -8.35 2.35
CA ILE A 65 4.83 -9.72 2.62
C ILE A 65 3.32 -9.71 2.90
N LEU A 66 2.83 -8.71 3.63
CA LEU A 66 1.39 -8.54 3.89
C LEU A 66 0.63 -8.20 2.60
N LEU A 67 1.19 -7.32 1.76
CA LEU A 67 0.60 -6.96 0.47
C LEU A 67 0.55 -8.15 -0.51
N GLU A 68 1.61 -8.98 -0.55
CA GLU A 68 1.66 -10.21 -1.35
C GLU A 68 0.56 -11.18 -0.92
N LYS A 69 0.39 -11.41 0.39
CA LYS A 69 -0.69 -12.25 0.93
C LYS A 69 -2.07 -11.76 0.49
N LEU A 70 -2.36 -10.46 0.67
CA LEU A 70 -3.62 -9.87 0.26
C LEU A 70 -3.85 -9.95 -1.25
N TYR A 71 -2.79 -9.77 -2.05
CA TYR A 71 -2.86 -9.83 -3.50
C TYR A 71 -3.19 -11.23 -4.01
N THR A 72 -2.64 -12.28 -3.39
CA THR A 72 -2.83 -13.68 -3.82
C THR A 72 -4.10 -14.33 -3.31
N ASP A 73 -4.70 -13.79 -2.25
CA ASP A 73 -5.90 -14.34 -1.62
C ASP A 73 -7.16 -13.98 -2.42
N GLN A 74 -7.81 -14.99 -3.00
CA GLN A 74 -9.00 -14.79 -3.84
C GLN A 74 -10.25 -14.36 -3.05
N GLU A 75 -10.24 -14.49 -1.72
CA GLU A 75 -11.34 -14.07 -0.85
C GLU A 75 -11.27 -12.57 -0.50
N VAL A 76 -10.12 -11.92 -0.69
CA VAL A 76 -9.94 -10.48 -0.48
C VAL A 76 -10.65 -9.68 -1.57
N ASP A 77 -11.26 -8.55 -1.21
CA ASP A 77 -11.94 -7.66 -2.17
C ASP A 77 -11.07 -7.31 -3.39
N SER A 78 -11.65 -7.35 -4.59
CA SER A 78 -10.91 -7.19 -5.84
C SER A 78 -10.19 -5.84 -5.93
N ASN A 79 -10.76 -4.76 -5.40
CA ASN A 79 -10.14 -3.44 -5.44
C ASN A 79 -8.92 -3.38 -4.51
N VAL A 80 -9.01 -4.01 -3.34
CA VAL A 80 -7.87 -4.14 -2.41
C VAL A 80 -6.73 -4.86 -3.12
N ARG A 81 -7.02 -6.00 -3.78
CA ARG A 81 -6.00 -6.74 -4.55
C ARG A 81 -5.41 -5.90 -5.68
N THR A 82 -6.22 -5.18 -6.44
CA THR A 82 -5.74 -4.32 -7.52
C THR A 82 -4.76 -3.26 -7.02
N ILE A 83 -5.07 -2.61 -5.88
CA ILE A 83 -4.18 -1.60 -5.30
C ILE A 83 -2.89 -2.27 -4.76
N CYS A 84 -2.99 -3.42 -4.07
CA CYS A 84 -1.81 -4.19 -3.64
C CYS A 84 -0.88 -4.50 -4.82
N GLY A 85 -1.43 -5.01 -5.94
CA GLY A 85 -0.64 -5.27 -7.15
C GLY A 85 -0.03 -4.00 -7.77
N GLY A 86 -0.67 -2.85 -7.62
CA GLY A 86 -0.09 -1.55 -7.95
C GLY A 86 1.13 -1.22 -7.09
N ILE A 87 1.01 -1.34 -5.77
CA ILE A 87 2.11 -1.06 -4.84
C ILE A 87 3.28 -2.01 -5.05
N LEU A 88 3.01 -3.32 -5.21
CA LEU A 88 4.05 -4.33 -5.43
C LEU A 88 4.86 -4.04 -6.69
N ARG A 89 4.24 -3.57 -7.78
CA ARG A 89 4.95 -3.15 -9.00
C ARG A 89 5.90 -1.97 -8.74
N VAL A 90 5.49 -0.98 -7.95
CA VAL A 90 6.36 0.14 -7.56
C VAL A 90 7.54 -0.35 -6.74
N LEU A 91 7.30 -1.26 -5.77
CA LEU A 91 8.37 -1.84 -4.96
C LEU A 91 9.37 -2.65 -5.78
N SER A 92 8.90 -3.41 -6.77
CA SER A 92 9.77 -4.17 -7.67
C SER A 92 10.66 -3.25 -8.51
N ALA A 93 10.14 -2.13 -9.01
CA ALA A 93 10.93 -1.16 -9.77
C ALA A 93 12.03 -0.52 -8.91
N GLU A 94 11.73 -0.11 -7.67
CA GLU A 94 12.72 0.48 -6.75
C GLU A 94 13.82 -0.52 -6.34
N ARG A 95 13.50 -1.81 -6.19
CA ARG A 95 14.51 -2.83 -5.84
C ARG A 95 15.57 -2.99 -6.93
N VAL A 96 15.21 -2.81 -8.20
CA VAL A 96 16.17 -2.88 -9.32
C VAL A 96 17.19 -1.74 -9.21
N ASP A 97 16.74 -0.52 -8.89
CA ASP A 97 17.58 0.67 -8.75
C ASP A 97 18.55 0.60 -7.55
N LEU A 98 18.25 -0.18 -6.51
CA LEU A 98 19.13 -0.37 -5.35
C LEU A 98 20.20 -1.47 -5.54
N THR A 99 20.08 -2.27 -6.61
CA THR A 99 21.00 -3.38 -6.92
C THR A 99 21.98 -3.09 -8.06
N LEU A 100 21.88 -1.91 -8.67
CA LEU A 100 22.79 -1.39 -9.70
C LEU A 100 23.72 -0.31 -9.10
#